data_AF-A0A850LDJ9-F1
#
_entry.id   AF-A0A850LDJ9-F1
#
_cell.length_a   1.000
_cell.length_b   1.000
_cell.length_c   1.000
_cell.angle_alpha   90.00
_cell.angle_beta   90.00
_cell.angle_gamma   90.00
#
_symmetry.space_group_name_H-M   'P 1'
#
loop_
_entity.id
_entity.type
_entity.pdbx_description
1 polymer ?
#
loop_
_entity_poly.entity_id
_entity_poly.type
_entity_poly.pdbx_seq_one_letter_code
_entity_poly.pdbx_strand_id
1 'polypeptide(L)'
;MILLALVLYIVVACTLVAVPVALVQGSLSGRGKAGWPSTVGKTALAVLGLPFFLTVLGVYLLSSEMAQDPQNLWDWLFLWLMTFSFSMVPLLPLGLISFWLGKLVGMSKA
;
A
#
# COMPACT_ATOMS: atom_id res chain seq x y z
N MET A 1 -13.42 -6.87 17.25
CA MET A 1 -14.06 -5.99 16.24
C MET A 1 -13.24 -4.72 15.94
N ILE A 2 -12.66 -4.07 16.96
CA ILE A 2 -11.85 -2.84 16.79
C ILE A 2 -10.64 -3.05 15.86
N LEU A 3 -9.90 -4.15 16.03
CA LEU A 3 -8.75 -4.48 15.19
C LEU A 3 -9.12 -4.58 13.71
N LEU A 4 -10.20 -5.30 13.38
CA LEU A 4 -10.68 -5.46 12.01
C LEU A 4 -11.05 -4.11 11.38
N ALA A 5 -11.70 -3.23 12.14
CA ALA A 5 -12.05 -1.88 11.70
C ALA A 5 -10.80 -1.03 11.41
N LEU A 6 -9.77 -1.14 12.24
CA LEU A 6 -8.50 -0.44 12.06
C LEU A 6 -7.75 -0.93 10.81
N VAL A 7 -7.71 -2.25 10.58
CA VAL A 7 -7.14 -2.83 9.35
C VAL A 7 -7.88 -2.31 8.11
N LEU A 8 -9.22 -2.34 8.12
CA LEU A 8 -10.02 -1.83 7.02
C LEU A 8 -9.77 -0.35 6.75
N TYR A 9 -9.66 0.47 7.80
CA TYR A 9 -9.39 1.90 7.66
C TYR A 9 -8.03 2.17 7.02
N ILE A 10 -6.99 1.45 7.44
CA ILE A 10 -5.65 1.53 6.84
C ILE A 10 -5.68 1.08 5.38
N VAL A 11 -6.37 -0.01 5.06
CA VAL A 11 -6.50 -0.51 3.69
C VAL A 11 -7.20 0.52 2.79
N VAL A 12 -8.29 1.12 3.27
CA VAL A 12 -9.03 2.16 2.53
C VAL A 12 -8.19 3.42 2.35
N ALA A 13 -7.47 3.87 3.38
CA ALA A 13 -6.57 5.02 3.27
C ALA A 13 -5.45 4.75 2.24
N CYS A 14 -4.86 3.56 2.27
CA CYS A 14 -3.83 3.15 1.32
C CYS A 14 -4.36 3.04 -0.11
N THR A 15 -5.57 2.49 -0.33
CA THR A 15 -6.15 2.41 -1.68
C THR A 15 -6.48 3.80 -2.24
N LEU A 16 -6.98 4.72 -1.41
CA LEU A 16 -7.27 6.10 -1.81
C LEU A 16 -6.03 6.86 -2.29
N VAL A 17 -4.83 6.48 -1.85
CA VAL A 17 -3.56 7.08 -2.33
C VAL A 17 -2.96 6.26 -3.47
N ALA A 18 -2.93 4.94 -3.34
CA ALA A 18 -2.30 4.04 -4.30
C ALA A 18 -3.00 4.07 -5.67
N VAL A 19 -4.34 4.10 -5.70
CA VAL A 19 -5.12 4.04 -6.95
C VAL A 19 -4.92 5.29 -7.82
N PRO A 20 -5.07 6.53 -7.30
CA PRO A 20 -4.80 7.73 -8.09
C PRO A 20 -3.36 7.82 -8.56
N VAL A 21 -2.39 7.45 -7.70
CA VAL A 21 -0.96 7.46 -8.08
C VAL A 21 -0.70 6.48 -9.22
N ALA A 22 -1.24 5.26 -9.13
CA ALA A 22 -1.12 4.24 -10.18
C ALA A 22 -1.77 4.68 -11.50
N LEU A 23 -2.96 5.29 -11.46
CA LEU A 23 -3.64 5.82 -12.65
C LEU A 23 -2.84 6.95 -13.31
N VAL A 24 -2.39 7.93 -12.54
CA VAL A 24 -1.61 9.06 -13.06
C VAL A 24 -0.31 8.56 -13.69
N GLN A 25 0.40 7.69 -13.00
CA GLN A 25 1.67 7.13 -13.48
C GLN A 25 1.50 6.22 -14.69
N GLY A 26 0.45 5.38 -14.70
CA GLY A 26 0.04 4.63 -15.88
C GLY A 26 -0.19 5.57 -17.07
N SER A 27 -0.96 6.64 -16.88
CA SER A 27 -1.28 7.58 -17.97
C SER A 27 -0.06 8.32 -18.52
N LEU A 28 0.89 8.69 -17.66
CA LEU A 28 2.14 9.32 -18.07
C LEU A 28 3.05 8.33 -18.82
N SER A 29 3.09 7.07 -18.39
CA SER A 29 3.80 6.00 -19.09
C SER A 29 3.19 5.73 -20.46
N GLY A 30 1.85 5.66 -20.56
CA GLY A 30 1.13 5.46 -21.82
C GLY A 30 1.33 6.58 -22.83
N ARG A 31 1.58 7.82 -22.37
CA ARG A 31 1.89 8.98 -23.21
C ARG A 31 3.36 9.06 -23.66
N GLY A 32 4.21 8.11 -23.28
CA GLY A 32 5.65 8.14 -23.54
C GLY A 32 6.39 9.29 -22.83
N LYS A 33 5.72 10.01 -21.91
CA LYS A 33 6.28 11.18 -21.20
C LYS A 33 7.08 10.81 -19.95
N ALA A 34 7.09 9.53 -19.56
CA ALA A 34 7.77 9.08 -18.35
C ALA A 34 8.59 7.81 -18.60
N GLY A 35 9.85 7.83 -18.19
CA GLY A 35 10.72 6.67 -18.21
C GLY A 35 10.15 5.55 -17.35
N TRP A 36 10.02 4.35 -17.95
CA TRP A 36 9.49 3.14 -17.33
C TRP A 36 10.01 2.87 -15.89
N PRO A 37 11.33 2.91 -15.61
CA PRO A 37 11.82 2.57 -14.28
C PRO A 37 11.45 3.60 -13.20
N SER A 38 11.42 4.90 -13.51
CA SER A 38 11.06 5.93 -12.52
C SER A 38 9.57 5.88 -12.16
N THR A 39 8.75 5.46 -13.12
CA THR A 39 7.31 5.40 -12.98
C THR A 39 6.92 4.20 -12.13
N VAL A 40 7.42 3.01 -12.47
CA VAL A 40 7.19 1.78 -11.69
C VAL A 40 7.71 1.94 -10.25
N GLY A 41 8.87 2.58 -10.07
CA GLY A 41 9.43 2.83 -8.74
C GLY A 41 8.54 3.68 -7.86
N LYS A 42 7.97 4.77 -8.39
CA LYS A 42 7.04 5.63 -7.64
C LYS A 42 5.70 4.94 -7.37
N THR A 43 5.23 4.06 -8.27
CA THR A 43 3.99 3.30 -8.04
C THR A 43 4.22 2.25 -6.96
N ALA A 44 5.33 1.53 -7.04
CA ALA A 44 5.73 0.57 -6.01
C ALA A 44 5.92 1.25 -4.65
N LEU A 45 6.50 2.45 -4.59
CA LEU A 45 6.64 3.18 -3.33
C LEU A 45 5.29 3.59 -2.73
N ALA A 46 4.32 3.98 -3.55
CA ALA A 46 2.98 4.35 -3.09
C ALA A 46 2.14 3.12 -2.69
N VAL A 47 2.27 2.01 -3.42
CA VAL A 47 1.50 0.78 -3.21
C VAL A 47 2.09 -0.08 -2.10
N LEU A 48 3.41 -0.13 -1.96
CA LEU A 48 4.12 -1.01 -1.00
C LEU A 48 4.81 -0.22 0.12
N GLY A 49 5.40 0.93 -0.20
CA GLY A 49 6.15 1.73 0.79
C GLY A 49 5.24 2.39 1.83
N LEU A 50 4.13 2.99 1.42
CA LEU A 50 3.19 3.65 2.34
C LEU A 50 2.54 2.66 3.33
N PRO A 51 1.96 1.52 2.90
CA PRO A 51 1.38 0.56 3.84
C PRO A 51 2.43 -0.07 4.75
N PHE A 52 3.64 -0.35 4.24
CA PHE A 52 4.76 -0.85 5.03
C PHE A 52 5.17 0.15 6.12
N PHE A 53 5.32 1.44 5.78
CA PHE A 53 5.67 2.45 6.77
C PHE A 53 4.60 2.62 7.85
N LEU A 54 3.32 2.64 7.47
CA LEU A 54 2.21 2.75 8.41
C LEU A 54 2.11 1.52 9.33
N THR A 55 2.35 0.32 8.80
CA THR A 55 2.37 -0.90 9.61
C THR A 55 3.58 -0.96 10.56
N VAL A 56 4.75 -0.49 10.13
CA VAL A 56 5.94 -0.40 11.00
C VAL A 56 5.76 0.66 12.09
N LEU A 57 5.22 1.83 11.75
CA LEU A 57 4.93 2.89 12.72
C LEU A 57 3.90 2.44 13.75
N GLY A 58 2.85 1.72 13.31
CA GLY A 58 1.86 1.11 14.19
C GLY A 58 2.47 0.12 15.18
N VAL A 59 3.40 -0.73 14.72
CA VAL A 59 4.15 -1.66 15.60
C VAL A 59 5.02 -0.91 16.59
N TYR A 60 5.73 0.12 16.14
CA TYR A 60 6.59 0.89 17.03
C TYR A 60 5.78 1.56 18.14
N LEU A 61 4.67 2.21 17.81
CA LEU A 61 3.78 2.84 18.78
C LEU A 61 3.20 1.80 19.76
N LEU A 62 2.69 0.67 19.26
CA LEU A 62 2.19 -0.41 20.14
C LEU A 62 3.29 -1.00 21.02
N SER A 63 4.49 -1.22 20.47
CA SER A 63 5.63 -1.77 21.20
C SER A 63 6.10 -0.84 22.31
N SER A 64 6.04 0.48 22.07
CA SER A 64 6.39 1.50 23.07
C SER A 64 5.38 1.56 24.22
N GLU A 65 4.11 1.28 23.97
CA GLU A 65 3.08 1.20 25.02
C GLU A 65 3.14 -0.11 25.82
N MET A 66 3.66 -1.20 25.22
CA MET A 66 3.61 -2.55 25.80
C MET A 66 4.96 -3.12 26.24
N ALA A 67 6.02 -2.31 26.33
CA ALA A 67 7.32 -2.71 26.88
C ALA A 67 7.27 -3.23 28.34
N GLN A 68 6.08 -3.25 28.96
CA GLN A 68 5.83 -3.75 30.31
C GLN A 68 5.41 -5.23 30.37
N ASP A 69 5.05 -5.89 29.25
CA ASP A 69 4.58 -7.29 29.30
C ASP A 69 5.11 -8.17 28.12
N PRO A 70 6.26 -8.85 28.30
CA PRO A 70 6.99 -9.51 27.20
C PRO A 70 6.34 -10.82 26.71
N GLN A 71 5.31 -11.33 27.39
CA GLN A 71 4.79 -12.67 27.13
C GLN A 71 3.94 -12.79 25.86
N ASN A 72 3.53 -11.66 25.25
CA ASN A 72 2.63 -11.62 24.09
C ASN A 72 3.30 -11.29 22.74
N LEU A 73 4.63 -11.23 22.67
CA LEU A 73 5.35 -10.72 21.50
C LEU A 73 5.07 -11.52 20.21
N TRP A 74 4.88 -12.85 20.32
CA TRP A 74 4.57 -13.72 19.19
C TRP A 74 3.17 -13.53 18.63
N ASP A 75 2.16 -13.38 19.48
CA ASP A 75 0.77 -13.13 19.06
C ASP A 75 0.64 -11.78 18.34
N TRP A 76 1.41 -10.77 18.80
CA TRP A 76 1.48 -9.47 18.15
C TRP A 76 2.21 -9.51 16.81
N LEU A 77 3.31 -10.27 16.70
CA LEU A 77 4.03 -10.44 15.44
C LEU A 77 3.14 -11.17 14.41
N PHE A 78 2.33 -12.13 14.87
CA PHE A 78 1.32 -12.80 14.05
C PHE A 78 0.20 -11.85 13.60
N LEU A 79 -0.35 -11.05 14.51
CA LEU A 79 -1.33 -10.00 14.21
C LEU A 79 -0.80 -8.98 13.20
N TRP A 80 0.49 -8.62 13.31
CA TRP A 80 1.15 -7.75 12.36
C TRP A 80 1.27 -8.38 10.97
N LEU A 81 1.75 -9.62 10.91
CA LEU A 81 1.93 -10.34 9.64
C LEU A 81 0.59 -10.52 8.93
N MET A 82 -0.47 -10.79 9.69
CA MET A 82 -1.84 -10.89 9.18
C MET A 82 -2.33 -9.54 8.66
N THR A 83 -2.17 -8.45 9.43
CA THR A 83 -2.57 -7.09 9.01
C THR A 83 -1.84 -6.64 7.75
N PHE A 84 -0.54 -6.91 7.67
CA PHE A 84 0.27 -6.64 6.49
C PHE A 84 -0.19 -7.48 5.28
N SER A 85 -0.43 -8.77 5.48
CA SER A 85 -0.89 -9.67 4.41
C SER A 85 -2.26 -9.25 3.89
N PHE A 86 -3.22 -8.97 4.77
CA PHE A 86 -4.56 -8.52 4.38
C PHE A 86 -4.59 -7.15 3.71
N SER A 87 -3.60 -6.29 3.95
CA SER A 87 -3.49 -5.02 3.25
C SER A 87 -2.79 -5.14 1.89
N MET A 88 -1.71 -5.92 1.79
CA MET A 88 -0.97 -6.10 0.55
C MET A 88 -1.73 -6.92 -0.51
N VAL A 89 -2.45 -7.97 -0.09
CA VAL A 89 -3.20 -8.85 -0.98
C VAL A 89 -4.19 -8.10 -1.89
N PRO A 90 -5.00 -7.13 -1.40
CA PRO A 90 -5.85 -6.31 -2.27
C PRO A 90 -5.10 -5.16 -2.93
N LEU A 91 -4.13 -4.52 -2.26
CA LEU A 91 -3.45 -3.31 -2.77
C LEU A 91 -2.60 -3.58 -4.01
N LEU A 92 -1.89 -4.71 -4.07
CA LEU A 92 -1.08 -5.12 -5.21
C LEU A 92 -1.88 -5.27 -6.51
N PRO A 93 -2.92 -6.13 -6.57
CA PRO A 93 -3.73 -6.29 -7.78
C PRO A 93 -4.49 -5.01 -8.13
N LEU A 94 -5.03 -4.27 -7.14
CA LEU A 94 -5.67 -2.98 -7.39
C LEU A 94 -4.71 -1.97 -8.01
N GLY A 95 -3.48 -1.87 -7.49
CA GLY A 95 -2.44 -1.00 -8.01
C GLY A 95 -2.04 -1.36 -9.45
N LEU A 96 -1.85 -2.65 -9.73
CA LEU A 96 -1.55 -3.14 -11.08
C LEU A 96 -2.67 -2.84 -12.07
N ILE A 97 -3.91 -3.18 -11.73
CA ILE A 97 -5.09 -2.93 -12.58
C ILE A 97 -5.21 -1.43 -12.87
N SER A 98 -5.09 -0.60 -11.83
CA SER A 98 -5.16 0.86 -11.94
C SER A 98 -4.05 1.42 -12.83
N PHE A 99 -2.83 0.88 -12.72
CA PHE A 99 -1.71 1.27 -13.57
C PHE A 99 -1.94 0.92 -15.05
N TRP A 100 -2.40 -0.30 -15.33
CA TRP A 100 -2.72 -0.73 -16.69
C TRP A 100 -3.85 0.09 -17.32
N LEU A 101 -4.92 0.36 -16.55
CA LEU A 101 -6.01 1.26 -16.96
C LEU A 101 -5.48 2.66 -17.28
N GLY A 102 -4.65 3.23 -16.39
CA GLY A 102 -4.00 4.51 -16.62
C GLY A 102 -3.19 4.50 -17.92
N LYS A 103 -2.41 3.44 -18.15
CA LYS A 103 -1.59 3.27 -19.36
C LYS A 103 -2.40 3.24 -20.64
N LEU A 104 -3.50 2.47 -20.67
CA LEU A 104 -4.41 2.41 -21.82
C LEU A 104 -5.02 3.79 -22.12
N VAL A 105 -5.45 4.51 -21.08
CA VAL A 105 -5.97 5.88 -21.23
C VAL A 105 -4.88 6.83 -21.75
N GLY A 106 -3.64 6.68 -21.28
CA GLY A 106 -2.49 7.44 -21.75
C GLY A 106 -2.20 7.23 -23.24
N MET A 107 -2.21 5.97 -23.68
CA MET A 107 -1.97 5.58 -25.08
C MET A 107 -3.07 6.07 -26.02
N SER A 108 -4.34 6.08 -25.57
CA SER A 108 -5.46 6.58 -26.39
C SER A 108 -5.40 8.09 -26.69
N LYS A 109 -4.54 8.83 -25.97
CA LYS A 109 -4.40 10.28 -26.04
C LYS A 109 -3.01 10.73 -26.54
N ALA A 110 -2.16 9.80 -26.94
CA ALA A 110 -0.82 10.04 -27.48
C ALA A 110 -0.87 9.94 -29.00
#